data_AF-A0A2D6JIF9-F1
#
_entry.id   AF-A0A2D6JIF9-F1
#
_cell.length_a   1.000
_cell.length_b   1.000
_cell.length_c   1.000
_cell.angle_alpha   90.00
_cell.angle_beta   90.00
_cell.angle_gamma   90.00
#
_symmetry.space_group_name_H-M   'P 1'
#
loop_
_entity.id
_entity.type
_entity.pdbx_description
1 polymer ?
#
loop_
_entity_poly.entity_id
_entity_poly.type
_entity_poly.pdbx_seq_one_letter_code
_entity_poly.pdbx_strand_id
1 'polypeptide(L)'
;MLRKILLTEEFIGRTKKVDGKLEYSFATTVQDFEDLKNLVAKNYPASDVFPAYYFSPQSCTIIARHDSKLVGSVCIIQNGAFPLPIEVSVSVPKKIGYYRFAELTDICTAPFFKEEQELKFSLIKHALQIIDSYTFLSRFYVSDLDSKCTEILDEMGFSCLNKFGPKKYNLRNTDSMFYYASFRGCLHKLTKSVLPLKNEIAKYLLSETSNTNFIAKDIFNTSKEHFLTPDCFQFILNQNPRVLGEIRPENLRNLMNSYLGHEDIMQLLPNPALPIQRTERRYPVRCEAVLLNENSEPIDNEILDVVSVAKRGIGFHQEKTWLKKGNIVRLRIEIGNHIMSDIEVKVGAIYQGLVTGTILKKDHYWNRYNQFLDSQYQLTRA
;
A
#
# COMPACT_ATOMS: atom_id res chain seq x y z
N MET A 1 23.18 29.20 -9.86
CA MET A 1 24.05 28.05 -10.17
C MET A 1 24.38 27.32 -8.87
N LEU A 2 23.36 26.81 -8.17
CA LEU A 2 23.47 26.16 -6.86
C LEU A 2 23.56 24.65 -7.07
N ARG A 3 24.76 24.11 -6.83
CA ARG A 3 25.09 22.74 -6.40
C ARG A 3 24.05 21.64 -6.74
N LYS A 4 24.18 21.06 -7.95
CA LYS A 4 23.71 19.70 -8.32
C LYS A 4 24.47 18.61 -7.52
N ILE A 5 24.37 18.61 -6.19
CA ILE A 5 25.31 17.84 -5.35
C ILE A 5 24.78 16.45 -4.92
N LEU A 6 23.49 16.13 -5.05
CA LEU A 6 22.99 14.98 -4.31
C LEU A 6 22.98 13.63 -5.04
N LEU A 7 23.11 13.58 -6.37
CA LEU A 7 23.08 12.31 -7.10
C LEU A 7 24.27 12.19 -8.06
N THR A 8 25.33 11.61 -7.53
CA THR A 8 26.45 11.06 -8.31
C THR A 8 26.37 9.53 -8.25
N GLU A 9 27.10 8.85 -9.13
CA GLU A 9 27.31 7.40 -8.99
C GLU A 9 27.86 7.03 -7.60
N GLU A 10 28.65 7.95 -6.99
CA GLU A 10 29.13 7.84 -5.62
C GLU A 10 27.99 7.87 -4.58
N PHE A 11 26.92 8.66 -4.75
CA PHE A 11 25.75 8.62 -3.85
C PHE A 11 25.04 7.26 -3.91
N ILE A 12 24.85 6.70 -5.10
CA ILE A 12 24.29 5.35 -5.26
C ILE A 12 25.22 4.30 -4.64
N GLY A 13 26.54 4.46 -4.81
CA GLY A 13 27.55 3.63 -4.16
C GLY A 13 27.47 3.68 -2.62
N ARG A 14 27.30 4.87 -2.04
CA ARG A 14 27.08 5.06 -0.59
C ARG A 14 25.78 4.41 -0.13
N THR A 15 24.70 4.57 -0.88
CA THR A 15 23.41 3.93 -0.56
C THR A 15 23.53 2.42 -0.52
N LYS A 16 24.16 1.80 -1.52
CA LYS A 16 24.43 0.34 -1.53
C LYS A 16 25.27 -0.10 -0.32
N LYS A 17 26.25 0.71 0.11
CA LYS A 17 27.08 0.44 1.29
C LYS A 17 26.28 0.54 2.60
N VAL A 18 25.33 1.47 2.69
CA VAL A 18 24.42 1.60 3.83
C VAL A 18 23.50 0.39 3.90
N ASP A 19 22.88 0.00 2.78
CA ASP A 19 22.01 -1.19 2.70
C ASP A 19 22.67 -2.48 3.18
N GLY A 20 23.94 -2.68 2.83
CA GLY A 20 24.71 -3.84 3.28
C GLY A 20 24.85 -3.97 4.80
N LYS A 21 24.52 -2.92 5.57
CA LYS A 21 24.57 -2.89 7.03
C LYS A 21 23.18 -2.85 7.69
N LEU A 22 22.12 -2.75 6.90
CA LEU A 22 20.77 -2.57 7.39
C LEU A 22 19.95 -3.84 7.22
N GLU A 23 19.08 -4.08 8.19
CA GLU A 23 18.03 -5.09 8.14
C GLU A 23 16.69 -4.39 7.95
N TYR A 24 15.93 -4.82 6.93
CA TYR A 24 14.61 -4.28 6.63
C TYR A 24 13.52 -5.31 6.94
N SER A 25 12.45 -4.89 7.61
CA SER A 25 11.32 -5.73 7.98
C SER A 25 10.02 -4.92 8.09
N PHE A 26 8.88 -5.60 8.23
CA PHE A 26 7.63 -4.95 8.63
C PHE A 26 7.56 -4.80 10.15
N ALA A 27 7.04 -3.67 10.63
CA ALA A 27 6.64 -3.54 12.04
C ALA A 27 5.45 -4.47 12.31
N THR A 28 5.66 -5.46 13.18
CA THR A 28 4.67 -6.53 13.44
C THR A 28 4.47 -6.81 14.93
N THR A 29 5.42 -6.39 15.77
CA THR A 29 5.42 -6.64 17.21
C THR A 29 5.18 -5.36 18.01
N VAL A 30 4.72 -5.49 19.25
CA VAL A 30 4.56 -4.34 20.17
C VAL A 30 5.89 -3.59 20.32
N GLN A 31 7.01 -4.30 20.41
CA GLN A 31 8.33 -3.69 20.50
C GLN A 31 8.67 -2.84 19.26
N ASP A 32 8.31 -3.29 18.05
CA ASP A 32 8.48 -2.49 16.84
C ASP A 32 7.70 -1.17 16.94
N PHE A 33 6.46 -1.21 17.44
CA PHE A 33 5.64 -0.01 17.60
C PHE A 33 6.10 0.88 18.74
N GLU A 34 6.68 0.35 19.81
CA GLU A 34 7.35 1.14 20.86
C GLU A 34 8.56 1.91 20.30
N ASP A 35 9.43 1.22 19.56
CA ASP A 35 10.58 1.83 18.91
C ASP A 35 10.12 2.90 17.90
N LEU A 36 9.11 2.57 17.09
CA LEU A 36 8.54 3.47 16.09
C LEU A 36 7.95 4.71 16.74
N LYS A 37 7.23 4.58 17.87
CA LYS A 37 6.72 5.72 18.63
C LYS A 37 7.84 6.70 18.96
N ASN A 38 8.95 6.19 19.48
CA ASN A 38 10.09 7.02 19.87
C ASN A 38 10.75 7.69 18.66
N LEU A 39 10.81 7.00 17.51
CA LEU A 39 11.36 7.55 16.28
C LEU A 39 10.46 8.65 15.69
N VAL A 40 9.16 8.39 15.56
CA VAL A 40 8.17 9.32 15.03
C VAL A 40 8.06 10.56 15.90
N ALA A 41 8.01 10.42 17.23
CA ALA A 41 7.94 11.56 18.15
C ALA A 41 9.15 12.49 18.06
N LYS A 42 10.34 11.96 17.72
CA LYS A 42 11.55 12.77 17.51
C LYS A 42 11.52 13.53 16.18
N ASN A 43 10.91 12.96 15.15
CA ASN A 43 10.77 13.61 13.84
C ASN A 43 9.59 14.60 13.82
N TYR A 44 8.52 14.32 14.58
CA TYR A 44 7.28 15.10 14.62
C TYR A 44 6.82 15.35 16.07
N PRO A 45 7.51 16.22 16.84
CA PRO A 45 7.25 16.40 18.27
C PRO A 45 5.89 17.04 18.59
N ALA A 46 5.25 17.69 17.61
CA ALA A 46 3.99 18.41 17.79
C ALA A 46 2.77 17.66 17.23
N SER A 47 2.93 16.39 16.88
CA SER A 47 1.94 15.63 16.10
C SER A 47 1.59 14.31 16.78
N ASP A 48 0.38 13.82 16.52
CA ASP A 48 -0.03 12.51 17.00
C ASP A 48 0.91 11.45 16.46
N VAL A 49 1.50 10.65 17.35
CA VAL A 49 2.45 9.60 16.97
C VAL A 49 1.78 8.61 16.01
N PHE A 50 0.59 8.14 16.37
CA PHE A 50 -0.19 7.19 15.60
C PHE A 50 -1.55 7.79 15.20
N PRO A 51 -1.64 8.44 14.03
CA PRO A 51 -2.90 8.86 13.45
C PRO A 51 -3.75 7.67 12.95
N ALA A 52 -5.00 7.95 12.57
CA ALA A 52 -6.02 6.94 12.30
C ALA A 52 -5.66 5.88 11.23
N TYR A 53 -4.82 6.18 10.24
CA TYR A 53 -4.49 5.18 9.22
C TYR A 53 -3.67 4.01 9.76
N TYR A 54 -2.98 4.14 10.90
CA TYR A 54 -2.25 3.02 11.52
C TYR A 54 -3.19 1.86 11.92
N PHE A 55 -4.48 2.16 12.11
CA PHE A 55 -5.49 1.14 12.36
C PHE A 55 -6.00 0.49 11.06
N SER A 56 -5.60 0.98 9.89
CA SER A 56 -6.07 0.48 8.60
C SER A 56 -5.37 -0.82 8.19
N PRO A 57 -6.11 -1.86 7.75
CA PRO A 57 -5.54 -3.03 7.05
C PRO A 57 -4.59 -2.69 5.91
N GLN A 58 -4.97 -1.61 5.21
CA GLN A 58 -4.32 -1.12 4.01
C GLN A 58 -3.04 -0.36 4.32
N SER A 59 -2.68 -0.21 5.60
CA SER A 59 -1.43 0.40 6.04
C SER A 59 -0.43 -0.65 6.46
N CYS A 60 0.85 -0.41 6.15
CA CYS A 60 1.95 -1.15 6.74
C CYS A 60 3.14 -0.21 6.95
N THR A 61 4.03 -0.56 7.87
CA THR A 61 5.25 0.21 8.13
C THR A 61 6.46 -0.67 7.91
N ILE A 62 7.36 -0.22 7.02
CA ILE A 62 8.70 -0.78 6.88
C ILE A 62 9.58 -0.09 7.91
N ILE A 63 10.41 -0.89 8.59
CA ILE A 63 11.40 -0.43 9.54
C ILE A 63 12.78 -0.91 9.11
N ALA A 64 13.78 -0.04 9.30
CA ALA A 64 15.19 -0.31 9.03
C ALA A 64 15.96 -0.33 10.36
N ARG A 65 16.73 -1.39 10.58
CA ARG A 65 17.58 -1.56 11.76
C ARG A 65 19.06 -1.59 11.40
N HIS A 66 19.86 -0.92 12.21
CA HIS A 66 21.33 -1.01 12.20
C HIS A 66 21.77 -1.54 13.57
N ASP A 67 22.48 -2.66 13.61
CA ASP A 67 22.87 -3.34 14.86
C ASP A 67 21.67 -3.52 15.82
N SER A 68 20.56 -4.05 15.31
CA SER A 68 19.28 -4.24 16.02
C SER A 68 18.55 -2.97 16.50
N LYS A 69 19.10 -1.76 16.27
CA LYS A 69 18.43 -0.51 16.64
C LYS A 69 17.62 0.05 15.49
N LEU A 70 16.39 0.49 15.76
CA LEU A 70 15.57 1.18 14.77
C LEU A 70 16.22 2.51 14.37
N VAL A 71 16.59 2.62 13.09
CA VAL A 71 17.23 3.83 12.52
C VAL A 71 16.38 4.53 11.48
N GLY A 72 15.35 3.88 10.92
CA GLY A 72 14.45 4.52 9.99
C GLY A 72 13.14 3.78 9.79
N SER A 73 12.14 4.48 9.28
CA SER A 73 10.83 3.92 8.95
C SER A 73 10.20 4.59 7.74
N VAL A 74 9.29 3.88 7.07
CA VAL A 74 8.34 4.46 6.11
C VAL A 74 7.00 3.74 6.25
N CYS A 75 5.91 4.49 6.33
CA CYS A 75 4.56 3.97 6.28
C CYS A 75 4.03 3.99 4.84
N ILE A 76 3.45 2.88 4.41
CA ILE A 76 2.75 2.73 3.14
C ILE A 76 1.26 2.68 3.47
N ILE A 77 0.49 3.62 2.93
CA ILE A 77 -0.97 3.68 3.10
C ILE A 77 -1.58 3.44 1.73
N GLN A 78 -2.26 2.32 1.53
CA GLN A 78 -3.04 2.07 0.32
C GLN A 78 -4.42 2.72 0.46
N ASN A 79 -4.99 3.13 -0.67
CA ASN A 79 -6.36 3.64 -0.68
C ASN A 79 -7.33 2.54 -0.18
N GLY A 80 -8.15 2.85 0.83
CA GLY A 80 -8.86 1.85 1.61
C GLY A 80 -9.96 2.42 2.49
N ALA A 81 -9.98 2.02 3.77
CA ALA A 81 -10.98 2.49 4.74
C ALA A 81 -10.94 4.01 4.99
N PHE A 82 -9.77 4.60 4.81
CA PHE A 82 -9.51 6.03 5.00
C PHE A 82 -9.10 6.68 3.66
N PRO A 83 -9.42 7.97 3.45
CA PRO A 83 -8.79 8.75 2.39
C PRO A 83 -7.28 8.84 2.64
N LEU A 84 -6.50 8.95 1.58
CA LEU A 84 -5.05 9.16 1.72
C LEU A 84 -4.78 10.54 2.37
N PRO A 85 -3.86 10.65 3.34
CA PRO A 85 -3.53 11.93 3.98
C PRO A 85 -3.20 13.09 3.03
N ILE A 86 -2.67 12.80 1.85
CA ILE A 86 -2.40 13.79 0.81
C ILE A 86 -3.68 14.42 0.25
N GLU A 87 -4.79 13.68 0.17
CA GLU A 87 -6.07 14.12 -0.41
C GLU A 87 -6.73 15.23 0.42
N VAL A 88 -6.40 15.30 1.72
CA VAL A 88 -6.87 16.37 2.62
C VAL A 88 -5.92 17.56 2.68
N SER A 89 -4.69 17.42 2.17
CA SER A 89 -3.64 18.43 2.29
C SER A 89 -3.45 19.23 1.00
N VAL A 90 -3.60 18.60 -0.16
CA VAL A 90 -3.41 19.27 -1.46
C VAL A 90 -4.44 18.82 -2.49
N SER A 91 -4.72 19.70 -3.45
CA SER A 91 -5.47 19.33 -4.65
C SER A 91 -4.67 18.33 -5.47
N VAL A 92 -4.91 17.05 -5.23
CA VAL A 92 -4.39 15.98 -6.08
C VAL A 92 -5.10 16.10 -7.44
N PRO A 93 -4.38 16.03 -8.58
CA PRO A 93 -4.98 16.08 -9.89
C PRO A 93 -6.10 15.03 -9.98
N LYS A 94 -7.35 15.49 -9.89
CA LYS A 94 -8.51 14.66 -10.20
C LYS A 94 -8.42 14.42 -11.70
N LYS A 95 -8.04 13.23 -12.13
CA LYS A 95 -8.72 12.45 -13.18
C LYS A 95 -7.85 11.35 -13.78
N ILE A 96 -8.60 10.47 -14.44
CA ILE A 96 -8.25 9.46 -15.43
C ILE A 96 -7.78 8.15 -14.78
N GLY A 97 -8.68 7.17 -14.74
CA GLY A 97 -8.40 5.74 -14.52
C GLY A 97 -8.55 5.24 -13.08
N TYR A 98 -9.02 4.00 -12.93
CA TYR A 98 -9.12 3.19 -11.72
C TYR A 98 -7.75 2.79 -11.17
N TYR A 99 -6.88 3.77 -10.99
CA TYR A 99 -5.54 3.52 -10.52
C TYR A 99 -5.58 3.29 -9.01
N ARG A 100 -5.02 2.17 -8.55
CA ARG A 100 -4.76 1.94 -7.13
C ARG A 100 -3.61 2.86 -6.71
N PHE A 101 -3.85 3.64 -5.66
CA PHE A 101 -2.91 4.61 -5.10
C PHE A 101 -2.39 4.12 -3.76
N ALA A 102 -1.11 4.34 -3.49
CA ALA A 102 -0.60 4.42 -2.13
C ALA A 102 -0.01 5.80 -1.84
N GLU A 103 0.10 6.12 -0.58
CA GLU A 103 0.94 7.19 -0.06
C GLU A 103 2.07 6.58 0.75
N LEU A 104 3.31 6.97 0.42
CA LEU A 104 4.46 6.80 1.29
C LEU A 104 4.51 8.03 2.21
N THR A 105 4.44 7.79 3.52
CA THR A 105 4.49 8.83 4.55
C THR A 105 5.32 8.34 5.74
N ASP A 106 5.49 9.17 6.77
CA ASP A 106 6.27 8.88 7.98
C ASP A 106 7.69 8.39 7.68
N ILE A 107 8.32 9.05 6.72
CA ILE A 107 9.70 8.76 6.33
C ILE A 107 10.62 9.33 7.41
N CYS A 108 10.74 8.60 8.51
CA CYS A 108 11.50 8.99 9.68
C CYS A 108 12.91 8.41 9.64
N THR A 109 13.86 9.14 10.19
CA THR A 109 15.24 8.68 10.41
C THR A 109 15.67 8.99 11.83
N ALA A 110 16.59 8.19 12.36
CA ALA A 110 17.16 8.43 13.67
C ALA A 110 17.95 9.74 13.63
N PRO A 111 17.78 10.63 14.63
CA PRO A 111 18.56 11.87 14.70
C PRO A 111 20.06 11.58 14.63
N PHE A 112 20.78 12.37 13.84
CA PHE A 112 22.23 12.26 13.65
C PHE A 112 22.72 10.95 13.00
N PHE A 113 21.84 10.16 12.39
CA PHE A 113 22.29 9.07 11.52
C PHE A 113 23.10 9.66 10.36
N LYS A 114 24.37 9.29 10.26
CA LYS A 114 25.35 9.99 9.40
C LYS A 114 24.97 9.93 7.91
N GLU A 115 24.36 8.84 7.47
CA GLU A 115 23.90 8.60 6.10
C GLU A 115 22.37 8.72 5.97
N GLU A 116 21.78 9.75 6.58
CA GLU A 116 20.33 9.98 6.64
C GLU A 116 19.65 9.98 5.26
N GLN A 117 20.26 10.65 4.26
CA GLN A 117 19.67 10.79 2.93
C GLN A 117 19.68 9.48 2.16
N GLU A 118 20.78 8.73 2.25
CA GLU A 118 20.90 7.37 1.70
C GLU A 118 19.88 6.43 2.34
N LEU A 119 19.67 6.52 3.66
CA LEU A 119 18.66 5.73 4.37
C LEU A 119 17.25 6.05 3.88
N LYS A 120 16.87 7.35 3.77
CA LYS A 120 15.56 7.76 3.22
C LYS A 120 15.36 7.21 1.80
N PHE A 121 16.38 7.31 0.96
CA PHE A 121 16.33 6.81 -0.40
C PHE A 121 16.18 5.28 -0.46
N SER A 122 16.84 4.57 0.43
CA SER A 122 16.69 3.13 0.54
C SER A 122 15.31 2.70 1.06
N LEU A 123 14.77 3.39 2.07
CA LEU A 123 13.39 3.14 2.55
C LEU A 123 12.38 3.32 1.42
N ILE A 124 12.52 4.35 0.59
CA ILE A 124 11.67 4.55 -0.59
C ILE A 124 11.85 3.39 -1.57
N LYS A 125 13.09 2.98 -1.92
CA LYS A 125 13.32 1.80 -2.79
C LYS A 125 12.59 0.57 -2.26
N HIS A 126 12.76 0.24 -0.98
CA HIS A 126 12.14 -0.94 -0.38
C HIS A 126 10.61 -0.86 -0.39
N ALA A 127 10.06 0.33 -0.11
CA ALA A 127 8.61 0.57 -0.24
C ALA A 127 8.12 0.36 -1.67
N LEU A 128 8.86 0.84 -2.67
CA LEU A 128 8.52 0.64 -4.09
C LEU A 128 8.57 -0.84 -4.50
N GLN A 129 9.59 -1.57 -4.06
CA GLN A 129 9.72 -3.00 -4.32
C GLN A 129 8.60 -3.80 -3.66
N ILE A 130 8.21 -3.45 -2.42
CA ILE A 130 7.04 -4.03 -1.76
C ILE A 130 5.77 -3.71 -2.54
N ILE A 131 5.62 -2.45 -2.95
CA ILE A 131 4.45 -2.03 -3.70
C ILE A 131 4.32 -2.84 -4.99
N ASP A 132 5.39 -2.95 -5.77
CA ASP A 132 5.40 -3.68 -7.04
C ASP A 132 5.19 -5.19 -6.84
N SER A 133 5.78 -5.77 -5.80
CA SER A 133 5.76 -7.22 -5.55
C SER A 133 4.47 -7.73 -4.90
N TYR A 134 3.81 -6.92 -4.06
CA TYR A 134 2.70 -7.39 -3.20
C TYR A 134 1.39 -6.63 -3.37
N THR A 135 1.42 -5.39 -3.85
CA THR A 135 0.22 -4.53 -3.88
C THR A 135 -0.14 -4.09 -5.31
N PHE A 136 0.82 -4.26 -6.23
CA PHE A 136 0.78 -3.91 -7.63
C PHE A 136 0.09 -2.56 -7.87
N LEU A 137 0.46 -1.53 -7.12
CA LEU A 137 -0.16 -0.22 -7.27
C LEU A 137 0.35 0.45 -8.53
N SER A 138 -0.55 1.12 -9.22
CA SER A 138 -0.25 1.78 -10.50
C SER A 138 0.36 3.17 -10.32
N ARG A 139 0.05 3.82 -9.19
CA ARG A 139 0.46 5.18 -8.87
C ARG A 139 0.67 5.29 -7.37
N PHE A 140 1.54 6.18 -6.95
CA PHE A 140 1.76 6.43 -5.55
C PHE A 140 2.22 7.86 -5.33
N TYR A 141 1.92 8.34 -4.14
CA TYR A 141 2.31 9.63 -3.63
C TYR A 141 3.46 9.43 -2.66
N VAL A 142 4.36 10.39 -2.62
CA VAL A 142 5.34 10.50 -1.54
C VAL A 142 5.08 11.83 -0.89
N SER A 143 4.66 11.75 0.35
CA SER A 143 4.41 12.89 1.23
C SER A 143 5.55 13.00 2.23
N ASP A 144 5.57 14.11 2.96
CA ASP A 144 6.41 14.24 4.17
C ASP A 144 7.92 14.18 3.88
N LEU A 145 8.33 14.79 2.77
CA LEU A 145 9.73 14.99 2.45
C LEU A 145 10.15 16.43 2.71
N ASP A 146 11.31 16.55 3.36
CA ASP A 146 12.04 17.80 3.43
C ASP A 146 12.51 18.25 2.04
N SER A 147 12.84 19.53 1.91
CA SER A 147 13.25 20.13 0.63
C SER A 147 14.53 19.51 0.05
N LYS A 148 15.32 18.74 0.81
CA LYS A 148 16.57 18.13 0.34
C LYS A 148 16.32 16.80 -0.38
N CYS A 149 15.20 16.14 -0.15
CA CYS A 149 14.80 14.90 -0.85
C CYS A 149 14.14 15.16 -2.22
N THR A 150 13.88 16.43 -2.54
CA THR A 150 13.19 16.87 -3.78
C THR A 150 13.93 16.45 -5.05
N GLU A 151 15.24 16.69 -5.10
CA GLU A 151 16.10 16.38 -6.25
C GLU A 151 16.14 14.88 -6.57
N ILE A 152 16.13 14.04 -5.52
CA ILE A 152 16.18 12.58 -5.66
C ILE A 152 14.91 12.05 -6.32
N LEU A 153 13.75 12.52 -5.87
CA LEU A 153 12.49 12.10 -6.48
C LEU A 153 12.36 12.59 -7.92
N ASP A 154 12.80 13.81 -8.23
CA ASP A 154 12.79 14.33 -9.60
C ASP A 154 13.66 13.45 -10.52
N GLU A 155 14.85 13.04 -10.09
CA GLU A 155 15.71 12.15 -10.87
C GLU A 155 15.15 10.73 -11.01
N MET A 156 14.44 10.22 -9.99
CA MET A 156 13.66 8.97 -10.09
C MET A 156 12.45 9.08 -11.04
N GLY A 157 12.17 10.27 -11.57
CA GLY A 157 11.09 10.50 -12.54
C GLY A 157 9.73 10.82 -11.91
N PHE A 158 9.71 11.15 -10.61
CA PHE A 158 8.53 11.67 -9.93
C PHE A 158 8.20 13.07 -10.43
N SER A 159 6.99 13.52 -10.10
CA SER A 159 6.52 14.84 -10.44
C SER A 159 6.04 15.53 -9.17
N CYS A 160 6.62 16.70 -8.89
CA CYS A 160 6.21 17.54 -7.77
C CYS A 160 4.80 18.12 -7.98
N LEU A 161 3.91 17.94 -7.00
CA LEU A 161 2.54 18.46 -7.01
C LEU A 161 2.46 19.93 -6.59
N ASN A 162 3.31 20.36 -5.66
CA ASN A 162 3.38 21.74 -5.16
C ASN A 162 4.66 22.43 -5.59
N LYS A 163 4.81 22.67 -6.90
CA LYS A 163 6.01 23.28 -7.51
C LYS A 163 6.36 24.68 -6.99
N PHE A 164 5.42 25.37 -6.36
CA PHE A 164 5.59 26.73 -5.85
C PHE A 164 6.00 26.80 -4.36
N GLY A 165 6.31 25.65 -3.76
CA GLY A 165 6.86 25.56 -2.41
C GLY A 165 6.10 24.57 -1.52
N PRO A 166 6.65 24.30 -0.31
CA PRO A 166 6.04 23.42 0.66
C PRO A 166 4.59 23.83 0.98
N LYS A 167 3.74 22.84 1.23
CA LYS A 167 2.37 23.05 1.70
C LYS A 167 2.19 22.34 3.03
N LYS A 168 1.26 22.86 3.83
CA LYS A 168 0.90 22.25 5.11
C LYS A 168 0.41 20.83 4.90
N TYR A 169 1.12 19.87 5.47
CA TYR A 169 0.70 18.49 5.59
C TYR A 169 -0.10 18.34 6.88
N ASN A 170 -1.42 18.26 6.74
CA ASN A 170 -2.32 18.30 7.90
C ASN A 170 -2.08 17.14 8.87
N LEU A 171 -1.62 16.01 8.36
CA LEU A 171 -1.35 14.83 9.17
C LEU A 171 -0.24 15.04 10.19
N ARG A 172 0.89 15.61 9.76
CA ARG A 172 2.08 15.81 10.60
C ARG A 172 2.26 17.26 11.03
N ASN A 173 1.35 18.16 10.66
CA ASN A 173 1.42 19.58 10.95
C ASN A 173 2.77 20.22 10.56
N THR A 174 3.35 19.72 9.47
CA THR A 174 4.62 20.17 8.89
C THR A 174 4.40 20.80 7.53
N ASP A 175 5.35 21.62 7.09
CA ASP A 175 5.40 22.05 5.69
C ASP A 175 6.16 21.00 4.88
N SER A 176 5.50 20.43 3.88
CA SER A 176 6.03 19.30 3.12
C SER A 176 5.99 19.53 1.61
N MET A 177 6.92 18.87 0.92
CA MET A 177 6.84 18.69 -0.52
C MET A 177 6.09 17.40 -0.84
N PHE A 178 5.23 17.46 -1.85
CA PHE A 178 4.37 16.36 -2.27
C PHE A 178 4.74 15.93 -3.68
N TYR A 179 4.97 14.63 -3.86
CA TYR A 179 5.37 14.04 -5.13
C TYR A 179 4.40 12.96 -5.56
N TYR A 180 4.29 12.77 -6.87
CA TYR A 180 3.53 11.67 -7.44
C TYR A 180 4.30 10.97 -8.56
N ALA A 181 4.11 9.66 -8.66
CA ALA A 181 4.71 8.83 -9.69
C ALA A 181 3.80 7.64 -10.04
N SER A 182 4.08 7.04 -11.19
CA SER A 182 3.71 5.65 -11.48
C SER A 182 5.00 4.84 -11.45
N PHE A 183 5.06 3.73 -10.71
CA PHE A 183 6.33 3.01 -10.53
C PHE A 183 6.85 2.48 -11.87
N ARG A 184 5.98 1.81 -12.65
CA ARG A 184 6.29 1.38 -14.02
C ARG A 184 6.60 2.57 -14.93
N GLY A 185 5.89 3.69 -14.78
CA GLY A 185 6.19 4.92 -15.52
C GLY A 185 7.58 5.48 -15.21
N CYS A 186 7.99 5.48 -13.94
CA CYS A 186 9.32 5.87 -13.48
C CYS A 186 10.39 4.94 -14.02
N LEU A 187 10.24 3.63 -13.81
CA LEU A 187 11.16 2.62 -14.33
C LEU A 187 11.31 2.72 -15.86
N HIS A 188 10.22 2.93 -16.58
CA HIS A 188 10.25 3.09 -18.03
C HIS A 188 11.03 4.35 -18.46
N LYS A 189 10.80 5.49 -17.80
CA LYS A 189 11.54 6.74 -18.06
C LYS A 189 13.03 6.59 -17.74
N LEU A 190 13.35 5.90 -16.65
CA LEU A 190 14.72 5.68 -16.19
C LEU A 190 15.47 4.75 -17.13
N THR A 191 14.90 3.60 -17.49
CA THR A 191 15.53 2.59 -18.36
C THR A 191 15.68 3.04 -19.82
N LYS A 192 14.85 3.99 -20.28
CA LYS A 192 14.99 4.61 -21.61
C LYS A 192 15.95 5.79 -21.65
N SER A 193 16.46 6.24 -20.50
CA SER A 193 17.36 7.38 -20.44
C SER A 193 18.76 7.00 -20.95
N VAL A 194 19.34 7.87 -21.79
CA VAL A 194 20.76 7.75 -22.20
C VAL A 194 21.74 8.29 -21.15
N LEU A 195 21.24 8.98 -20.12
CA LEU A 195 22.07 9.54 -19.05
C LEU A 195 22.56 8.42 -18.10
N PRO A 196 23.88 8.28 -17.87
CA PRO A 196 24.45 7.22 -17.03
C PRO A 196 23.84 7.14 -15.63
N LEU A 197 23.69 8.28 -14.97
CA LEU A 197 23.10 8.37 -13.62
C LEU A 197 21.69 7.77 -13.55
N LYS A 198 20.83 8.04 -14.55
CA LYS A 198 19.46 7.51 -14.57
C LYS A 198 19.44 6.00 -14.78
N ASN A 199 20.39 5.46 -15.54
CA ASN A 199 20.56 4.02 -15.68
C ASN A 199 21.05 3.38 -14.38
N GLU A 200 21.96 4.01 -13.64
CA GLU A 200 22.37 3.51 -12.32
C GLU A 200 21.25 3.56 -11.29
N ILE A 201 20.41 4.61 -11.30
CA ILE A 201 19.19 4.66 -10.49
C ILE A 201 18.24 3.52 -10.88
N ALA A 202 18.02 3.28 -12.18
CA ALA A 202 17.18 2.18 -12.65
C ALA A 202 17.68 0.82 -12.15
N LYS A 203 18.99 0.54 -12.33
CA LYS A 203 19.63 -0.70 -11.85
C LYS A 203 19.50 -0.85 -10.35
N TYR A 204 19.68 0.22 -9.59
CA TYR A 204 19.53 0.19 -8.14
C TYR A 204 18.10 -0.15 -7.71
N LEU A 205 17.08 0.45 -8.34
CA LEU A 205 15.67 0.14 -8.04
C LEU A 205 15.28 -1.30 -8.41
N LEU A 206 15.86 -1.84 -9.49
CA LEU A 206 15.62 -3.21 -9.96
C LEU A 206 16.47 -4.26 -9.23
N SER A 207 17.50 -3.86 -8.49
CA SER A 207 18.36 -4.81 -7.77
C SER A 207 17.63 -5.48 -6.60
N GLU A 208 17.74 -6.81 -6.52
CA GLU A 208 17.26 -7.59 -5.38
C GLU A 208 17.93 -7.14 -4.09
N THR A 209 17.19 -7.21 -2.98
CA THR A 209 17.62 -6.76 -1.66
C THR A 209 17.87 -7.96 -0.76
N SER A 210 19.15 -8.22 -0.48
CA SER A 210 19.59 -9.42 0.26
C SER A 210 19.25 -9.42 1.75
N ASN A 211 18.98 -8.25 2.33
CA ASN A 211 18.79 -8.07 3.78
C ASN A 211 17.33 -7.72 4.13
N THR A 212 16.40 -8.36 3.44
CA THR A 212 14.97 -8.14 3.65
C THR A 212 14.32 -9.38 4.27
N ASN A 213 13.73 -9.19 5.45
CA ASN A 213 12.90 -10.20 6.10
C ASN A 213 11.43 -9.98 5.73
N PHE A 214 11.15 -9.83 4.44
CA PHE A 214 9.77 -9.78 3.96
C PHE A 214 9.25 -11.20 3.76
N ILE A 215 8.00 -11.44 4.18
CA ILE A 215 7.36 -12.76 4.10
C ILE A 215 7.39 -13.24 2.64
N ALA A 216 7.89 -14.46 2.41
CA ALA A 216 7.97 -15.09 1.09
C ALA A 216 6.67 -14.92 0.28
N LYS A 217 6.81 -14.76 -1.04
CA LYS A 217 5.65 -14.65 -1.94
C LYS A 217 4.83 -15.93 -1.85
N ASP A 218 3.56 -15.79 -1.49
CA ASP A 218 2.66 -16.93 -1.36
C ASP A 218 2.32 -17.53 -2.73
N ILE A 219 1.88 -18.79 -2.71
CA ILE A 219 1.44 -19.51 -3.91
C ILE A 219 0.23 -18.84 -4.56
N PHE A 220 -0.65 -18.26 -3.73
CA PHE A 220 -1.82 -17.51 -4.16
C PHE A 220 -1.58 -16.00 -4.11
N ASN A 221 -2.20 -15.27 -5.05
CA ASN A 221 -2.19 -13.82 -5.11
C ASN A 221 -2.99 -13.25 -3.93
N THR A 222 -2.37 -12.47 -3.07
CA THR A 222 -3.05 -11.76 -1.98
C THR A 222 -2.40 -10.38 -1.82
N SER A 223 -3.19 -9.35 -1.52
CA SER A 223 -2.59 -8.12 -0.99
C SER A 223 -2.32 -8.39 0.48
N LYS A 224 -1.07 -8.55 0.89
CA LYS A 224 -0.73 -8.72 2.32
C LYS A 224 -1.19 -7.47 3.07
N GLU A 225 -2.37 -7.56 3.65
CA GLU A 225 -3.00 -6.55 4.48
C GLU A 225 -3.06 -7.12 5.87
N HIS A 226 -2.75 -6.28 6.86
CA HIS A 226 -2.60 -6.60 8.28
C HIS A 226 -1.27 -7.24 8.70
N PHE A 227 -0.38 -6.36 9.15
CA PHE A 227 0.70 -6.70 10.09
C PHE A 227 0.33 -6.33 11.54
N LEU A 228 -0.90 -5.84 11.76
CA LEU A 228 -1.35 -5.35 13.05
C LEU A 228 -2.08 -6.46 13.82
N THR A 229 -1.35 -7.07 14.76
CA THR A 229 -1.92 -8.01 15.72
C THR A 229 -2.86 -7.29 16.70
N PRO A 230 -3.74 -8.00 17.43
CA PRO A 230 -4.61 -7.37 18.42
C PRO A 230 -3.81 -6.64 19.51
N ASP A 231 -2.67 -7.20 19.92
CA ASP A 231 -1.78 -6.58 20.91
C ASP A 231 -1.17 -5.27 20.39
N CYS A 232 -0.71 -5.26 19.13
CA CYS A 232 -0.22 -4.05 18.49
C CYS A 232 -1.34 -3.01 18.34
N PHE A 233 -2.55 -3.44 17.94
CA PHE A 233 -3.72 -2.57 17.84
C PHE A 233 -4.03 -1.89 19.17
N GLN A 234 -4.08 -2.67 20.25
CA GLN A 234 -4.32 -2.17 21.60
C GLN A 234 -3.21 -1.22 22.05
N PHE A 235 -1.94 -1.57 21.80
CA PHE A 235 -0.81 -0.71 22.13
C PHE A 235 -0.94 0.66 21.46
N ILE A 236 -1.19 0.69 20.14
CA ILE A 236 -1.36 1.92 19.35
C ILE A 236 -2.54 2.73 19.88
N LEU A 237 -3.69 2.07 20.15
CA LEU A 237 -4.87 2.73 20.71
C LEU A 237 -4.57 3.37 22.08
N ASN A 238 -3.78 2.72 22.93
CA ASN A 238 -3.39 3.27 24.22
C ASN A 238 -2.48 4.50 24.11
N GLN A 239 -1.72 4.63 23.01
CA GLN A 239 -0.91 5.84 22.77
C GLN A 239 -1.74 7.03 22.30
N ASN A 240 -2.86 6.78 21.62
CA ASN A 240 -3.80 7.82 21.19
C ASN A 240 -5.26 7.37 21.37
N PRO A 241 -5.81 7.40 22.60
CA PRO A 241 -7.13 6.82 22.89
C PRO A 241 -8.30 7.52 22.20
N ARG A 242 -8.10 8.77 21.73
CA ARG A 242 -9.17 9.58 21.11
C ARG A 242 -9.26 9.36 19.61
N VAL A 243 -8.20 8.83 18.98
CA VAL A 243 -8.07 8.75 17.52
C VAL A 243 -9.26 8.08 16.84
N LEU A 244 -9.81 7.01 17.42
CA LEU A 244 -10.94 6.28 16.82
C LEU A 244 -12.27 7.03 16.97
N GLY A 245 -12.43 7.84 18.02
CA GLY A 245 -13.62 8.66 18.24
C GLY A 245 -13.69 9.90 17.35
N GLU A 246 -12.57 10.31 16.77
CA GLU A 246 -12.47 11.46 15.86
C GLU A 246 -12.63 11.07 14.38
N ILE A 247 -12.68 9.76 14.09
CA ILE A 247 -12.92 9.24 12.74
C ILE A 247 -14.36 9.54 12.33
N ARG A 248 -14.54 10.03 11.09
CA ARG A 248 -15.88 10.22 10.53
C ARG A 248 -16.67 8.90 10.48
N PRO A 249 -17.98 8.90 10.76
CA PRO A 249 -18.78 7.68 10.85
C PRO A 249 -18.66 6.74 9.63
N GLU A 250 -18.55 7.30 8.42
CA GLU A 250 -18.38 6.53 7.18
C GLU A 250 -17.05 5.78 7.12
N ASN A 251 -15.95 6.39 7.60
CA ASN A 251 -14.62 5.81 7.61
C ASN A 251 -14.51 4.75 8.72
N LEU A 252 -15.09 5.00 9.89
CA LEU A 252 -15.17 4.01 10.97
C LEU A 252 -15.95 2.77 10.51
N ARG A 253 -17.09 2.96 9.84
CA ARG A 253 -17.84 1.86 9.24
C ARG A 253 -17.00 1.09 8.21
N ASN A 254 -16.22 1.79 7.37
CA ASN A 254 -15.33 1.13 6.41
C ASN A 254 -14.22 0.34 7.10
N LEU A 255 -13.63 0.89 8.17
CA LEU A 255 -12.65 0.21 9.00
C LEU A 255 -13.21 -1.09 9.59
N MET A 256 -14.39 -1.01 10.21
CA MET A 256 -15.08 -2.18 10.77
C MET A 256 -15.39 -3.23 9.70
N ASN A 257 -15.82 -2.82 8.51
CA ASN A 257 -16.04 -3.74 7.38
C ASN A 257 -14.76 -4.50 6.99
N SER A 258 -13.58 -3.92 7.20
CA SER A 258 -12.29 -4.57 6.91
C SER A 258 -11.86 -5.55 7.99
N TYR A 259 -12.33 -5.38 9.24
CA TYR A 259 -12.05 -6.25 10.38
C TYR A 259 -13.13 -7.30 10.65
N LEU A 260 -14.13 -7.46 9.77
CA LEU A 260 -15.14 -8.51 9.91
C LEU A 260 -14.49 -9.89 10.09
N GLY A 261 -14.88 -10.61 11.14
CA GLY A 261 -14.29 -11.90 11.51
C GLY A 261 -13.07 -11.82 12.45
N HIS A 262 -12.63 -10.62 12.83
CA HIS A 262 -11.62 -10.39 13.87
C HIS A 262 -12.27 -9.87 15.15
N GLU A 263 -12.91 -10.76 15.92
CA GLU A 263 -13.61 -10.37 17.15
C GLU A 263 -12.69 -9.65 18.15
N ASP A 264 -11.44 -10.09 18.29
CA ASP A 264 -10.44 -9.48 19.17
C ASP A 264 -10.17 -8.00 18.84
N ILE A 265 -10.20 -7.61 17.55
CA ILE A 265 -10.03 -6.20 17.14
C ILE A 265 -11.36 -5.46 17.14
N MET A 266 -12.44 -6.11 16.68
CA MET A 266 -13.78 -5.51 16.61
C MET A 266 -14.29 -5.05 17.99
N GLN A 267 -13.91 -5.74 19.07
CA GLN A 267 -14.22 -5.35 20.45
C GLN A 267 -13.49 -4.07 20.91
N LEU A 268 -12.38 -3.72 20.27
CA LEU A 268 -11.61 -2.50 20.56
C LEU A 268 -12.12 -1.28 19.78
N LEU A 269 -12.94 -1.49 18.75
CA LEU A 269 -13.50 -0.43 17.94
C LEU A 269 -14.71 0.21 18.63
N PRO A 270 -14.90 1.54 18.50
CA PRO A 270 -16.08 2.20 19.02
C PRO A 270 -17.35 1.72 18.30
N ASN A 271 -18.48 1.77 19.01
CA ASN A 271 -19.78 1.45 18.42
C ASN A 271 -20.08 2.36 17.22
N PRO A 272 -20.38 1.80 16.04
CA PRO A 272 -20.59 2.62 14.87
C PRO A 272 -21.97 3.28 14.93
N ALA A 273 -22.01 4.58 14.66
CA ALA A 273 -23.27 5.29 14.49
C ALA A 273 -24.05 4.83 13.24
N LEU A 274 -23.35 4.24 12.27
CA LEU A 274 -23.92 3.69 11.04
C LEU A 274 -23.85 2.16 11.07
N PRO A 275 -24.91 1.44 10.67
CA PRO A 275 -24.88 -0.01 10.68
C PRO A 275 -23.79 -0.53 9.74
N ILE A 276 -23.14 -1.61 10.18
CA ILE A 276 -22.24 -2.40 9.34
C ILE A 276 -23.06 -2.93 8.17
N GLN A 277 -22.59 -2.68 6.94
CA GLN A 277 -23.36 -2.99 5.73
C GLN A 277 -23.11 -4.41 5.22
N ARG A 278 -22.03 -5.05 5.67
CA ARG A 278 -21.57 -6.33 5.15
C ARG A 278 -21.69 -7.40 6.22
N THR A 279 -22.08 -8.59 5.78
CA THR A 279 -22.12 -9.80 6.61
C THR A 279 -20.88 -10.68 6.40
N GLU A 280 -20.08 -10.40 5.37
CA GLU A 280 -18.86 -11.12 5.04
C GLU A 280 -17.70 -10.13 4.88
N ARG A 281 -16.51 -10.53 5.32
CA ARG A 281 -15.28 -9.81 5.03
C ARG A 281 -15.01 -9.84 3.53
N ARG A 282 -14.45 -8.75 3.01
CA ARG A 282 -13.88 -8.72 1.67
C ARG A 282 -12.37 -8.64 1.80
N TYR A 283 -11.69 -9.59 1.17
CA TYR A 283 -10.25 -9.60 0.99
C TYR A 283 -9.92 -8.78 -0.24
N PRO A 284 -9.12 -7.73 -0.12
CA PRO A 284 -8.51 -7.12 -1.28
C PRO A 284 -7.50 -8.10 -1.89
N VAL A 285 -7.48 -8.10 -3.21
CA VAL A 285 -6.64 -9.00 -4.00
C VAL A 285 -6.20 -8.28 -5.25
N ARG A 286 -5.24 -8.86 -5.96
CA ARG A 286 -5.03 -8.54 -7.36
C ARG A 286 -4.90 -9.81 -8.14
N CYS A 287 -5.92 -10.08 -8.94
CA CYS A 287 -5.92 -11.21 -9.86
C CYS A 287 -6.34 -10.68 -11.23
N GLU A 288 -5.60 -11.06 -12.26
CA GLU A 288 -6.02 -10.80 -13.63
C GLU A 288 -7.13 -11.79 -13.98
N ALA A 289 -8.15 -11.29 -14.66
CA ALA A 289 -9.25 -12.13 -15.11
C ALA A 289 -9.61 -11.85 -16.56
N VAL A 290 -10.07 -12.89 -17.24
CA VAL A 290 -10.66 -12.79 -18.57
C VAL A 290 -12.09 -13.29 -18.53
N LEU A 291 -12.95 -12.72 -19.37
CA LEU A 291 -14.30 -13.22 -19.53
C LEU A 291 -14.30 -14.43 -20.44
N LEU A 292 -15.19 -15.37 -20.17
CA LEU A 292 -15.32 -16.58 -20.96
C LEU A 292 -16.64 -16.61 -21.72
N ASN A 293 -16.60 -17.15 -22.94
CA ASN A 293 -17.78 -17.49 -23.72
C ASN A 293 -18.41 -18.80 -23.22
N GLU A 294 -19.48 -19.24 -23.89
CA GLU A 294 -20.19 -20.48 -23.54
C GLU A 294 -19.29 -21.72 -23.66
N ASN A 295 -18.28 -21.68 -24.54
CA ASN A 295 -17.27 -22.71 -24.78
C ASN A 295 -16.06 -22.62 -23.84
N SER A 296 -16.09 -21.73 -22.83
CA SER A 296 -15.00 -21.50 -21.88
C SER A 296 -13.70 -20.94 -22.49
N GLU A 297 -13.84 -20.18 -23.59
CA GLU A 297 -12.74 -19.49 -24.25
C GLU A 297 -12.78 -17.98 -23.93
N PRO A 298 -11.62 -17.31 -23.79
CA PRO A 298 -11.56 -15.88 -23.55
C PRO A 298 -12.33 -15.05 -24.59
N ILE A 299 -13.22 -14.16 -24.12
CA ILE A 299 -13.90 -13.16 -24.93
C ILE A 299 -13.06 -11.89 -24.91
N ASP A 300 -12.69 -11.42 -26.10
CA ASP A 300 -11.82 -10.26 -26.30
C ASP A 300 -10.45 -10.38 -25.60
N ASN A 301 -9.58 -9.41 -25.86
CA ASN A 301 -8.28 -9.26 -25.17
C ASN A 301 -8.38 -8.34 -23.95
N GLU A 302 -9.59 -8.13 -23.38
CA GLU A 302 -9.74 -7.29 -22.18
C GLU A 302 -9.36 -8.10 -20.93
N ILE A 303 -8.34 -7.61 -20.23
CA ILE A 303 -7.95 -8.12 -18.92
C ILE A 303 -8.67 -7.29 -17.86
N LEU A 304 -9.48 -7.96 -17.05
CA LEU A 304 -10.15 -7.38 -15.89
C LEU A 304 -9.22 -7.46 -14.67
N ASP A 305 -9.20 -6.41 -13.87
CA ASP A 305 -8.46 -6.38 -12.60
C ASP A 305 -9.41 -6.73 -11.44
N VAL A 306 -9.30 -7.94 -10.89
CA VAL A 306 -10.04 -8.33 -9.68
C VAL A 306 -9.40 -7.67 -8.47
N VAL A 307 -10.18 -6.84 -7.77
CA VAL A 307 -9.70 -5.98 -6.69
C VAL A 307 -10.18 -6.40 -5.30
N SER A 308 -11.27 -7.16 -5.23
CA SER A 308 -11.76 -7.67 -3.95
C SER A 308 -12.52 -8.97 -4.13
N VAL A 309 -12.36 -9.89 -3.19
CA VAL A 309 -13.09 -11.16 -3.14
C VAL A 309 -13.67 -11.35 -1.75
N ALA A 310 -14.77 -12.06 -1.69
CA ALA A 310 -15.40 -12.55 -0.47
C ALA A 310 -15.95 -13.94 -0.78
N LYS A 311 -16.39 -14.65 0.26
CA LYS A 311 -16.96 -15.98 0.12
C LYS A 311 -18.06 -16.05 -0.94
N ARG A 312 -18.88 -14.99 -1.06
CA ARG A 312 -19.96 -14.86 -2.07
C ARG A 312 -19.84 -13.65 -2.98
N GLY A 313 -18.85 -12.78 -2.77
CA GLY A 313 -18.75 -11.50 -3.46
C GLY A 313 -17.47 -11.38 -4.27
N ILE A 314 -17.52 -10.63 -5.36
CA ILE A 314 -16.34 -10.21 -6.11
C ILE A 314 -16.45 -8.75 -6.53
N GLY A 315 -15.32 -8.08 -6.64
CA GLY A 315 -15.20 -6.73 -7.19
C GLY A 315 -14.06 -6.71 -8.19
N PHE A 316 -14.29 -6.17 -9.38
CA PHE A 316 -13.29 -6.06 -10.44
C PHE A 316 -13.51 -4.81 -11.27
N HIS A 317 -12.44 -4.28 -11.86
CA HIS A 317 -12.52 -3.17 -12.79
C HIS A 317 -12.71 -3.64 -14.23
N GLN A 318 -13.54 -2.90 -14.96
CA GLN A 318 -13.64 -2.98 -16.42
C GLN A 318 -13.15 -1.66 -17.02
N GLU A 319 -12.43 -1.72 -18.13
CA GLU A 319 -12.05 -0.52 -18.87
C GLU A 319 -13.17 -0.13 -19.85
N LYS A 320 -13.80 -1.12 -20.47
CA LYS A 320 -14.93 -0.90 -21.37
C LYS A 320 -16.26 -1.08 -20.63
N THR A 321 -17.22 -0.19 -20.91
CA THR A 321 -18.53 -0.17 -20.23
C THR A 321 -19.57 -1.02 -20.96
N TRP A 322 -19.42 -2.34 -20.92
CA TRP A 322 -20.35 -3.26 -21.62
C TRP A 322 -21.06 -4.25 -20.70
N LEU A 323 -20.52 -4.56 -19.52
CA LEU A 323 -21.27 -5.31 -18.51
C LEU A 323 -22.42 -4.46 -17.97
N LYS A 324 -23.58 -5.10 -17.81
CA LYS A 324 -24.79 -4.48 -17.24
C LYS A 324 -25.19 -5.20 -15.97
N LYS A 325 -25.76 -4.45 -15.02
CA LYS A 325 -26.37 -5.01 -13.81
C LYS A 325 -27.36 -6.11 -14.19
N GLY A 326 -27.23 -7.26 -13.54
CA GLY A 326 -28.06 -8.44 -13.79
C GLY A 326 -27.45 -9.46 -14.74
N ASN A 327 -26.46 -9.09 -15.56
CA ASN A 327 -25.76 -10.04 -16.43
C ASN A 327 -25.14 -11.17 -15.60
N ILE A 328 -25.14 -12.38 -16.15
CA ILE A 328 -24.36 -13.50 -15.62
C ILE A 328 -23.17 -13.69 -16.54
N VAL A 329 -21.98 -13.68 -15.97
CA VAL A 329 -20.73 -13.83 -16.71
C VAL A 329 -19.88 -14.94 -16.12
N ARG A 330 -19.08 -15.58 -16.96
CA ARG A 330 -18.03 -16.50 -16.53
C ARG A 330 -16.69 -15.78 -16.57
N LEU A 331 -15.93 -15.89 -15.49
CA LEU A 331 -14.60 -15.31 -15.36
C LEU A 331 -13.59 -16.42 -15.13
N ARG A 332 -12.47 -16.36 -15.85
CA ARG A 332 -11.26 -17.12 -15.52
C ARG A 332 -10.28 -16.18 -14.84
N ILE A 333 -9.93 -16.48 -13.60
CA ILE A 333 -9.14 -15.61 -12.73
C ILE A 333 -7.81 -16.28 -12.41
N GLU A 334 -6.69 -15.59 -12.62
CA GLU A 334 -5.37 -16.03 -12.15
C GLU A 334 -5.21 -15.70 -10.66
N ILE A 335 -5.59 -16.65 -9.81
CA ILE A 335 -5.62 -16.50 -8.34
C ILE A 335 -4.27 -16.80 -7.67
N GLY A 336 -3.27 -17.22 -8.42
CA GLY A 336 -1.93 -17.55 -7.93
C GLY A 336 -0.99 -17.81 -9.10
N ASN A 337 0.28 -18.08 -8.83
CA ASN A 337 1.28 -18.28 -9.88
C ASN A 337 0.89 -19.45 -10.80
N HIS A 338 0.35 -19.15 -11.99
CA HIS A 338 -0.22 -20.11 -12.93
C HIS A 338 -1.41 -20.93 -12.39
N ILE A 339 -2.10 -20.44 -11.35
CA ILE A 339 -3.31 -21.08 -10.82
C ILE A 339 -4.53 -20.32 -11.32
N MET A 340 -5.27 -20.95 -12.23
CA MET A 340 -6.50 -20.40 -12.80
C MET A 340 -7.72 -20.94 -12.05
N SER A 341 -8.71 -20.09 -11.83
CA SER A 341 -10.00 -20.47 -11.27
C SER A 341 -11.14 -19.90 -12.11
N ASP A 342 -12.09 -20.75 -12.45
CA ASP A 342 -13.27 -20.39 -13.22
C ASP A 342 -14.46 -20.20 -12.29
N ILE A 343 -15.10 -19.03 -12.35
CA ILE A 343 -16.27 -18.68 -11.54
C ILE A 343 -17.40 -18.11 -12.40
N GLU A 344 -18.64 -18.29 -11.93
CA GLU A 344 -19.83 -17.67 -12.52
C GLU A 344 -20.31 -16.54 -11.61
N VAL A 345 -20.50 -15.34 -12.16
CA VAL A 345 -20.77 -14.12 -11.41
C VAL A 345 -22.01 -13.42 -11.95
N LYS A 346 -22.95 -13.11 -11.07
CA LYS A 346 -24.04 -12.18 -11.35
C LYS A 346 -23.58 -10.76 -11.11
N VAL A 347 -23.53 -9.96 -12.16
CA VAL A 347 -23.15 -8.55 -12.13
C VAL A 347 -24.15 -7.77 -11.27
N GLY A 348 -23.63 -7.10 -10.25
CA GLY A 348 -24.35 -6.26 -9.30
C GLY A 348 -24.27 -4.78 -9.68
N ALA A 349 -23.89 -3.94 -8.71
CA ALA A 349 -23.72 -2.52 -8.94
C ALA A 349 -22.46 -2.25 -9.77
N ILE A 350 -22.58 -1.29 -10.68
CA ILE A 350 -21.47 -0.74 -11.46
C ILE A 350 -21.40 0.74 -11.11
N TYR A 351 -20.32 1.15 -10.47
CA TYR A 351 -20.11 2.55 -10.10
C TYR A 351 -18.74 2.95 -10.58
N GLN A 352 -18.70 3.87 -11.55
CA GLN A 352 -17.47 4.31 -12.18
C GLN A 352 -16.59 3.07 -12.46
N GLY A 353 -16.92 2.23 -13.43
CA GLY A 353 -16.05 1.12 -13.89
C GLY A 353 -15.67 0.02 -12.87
N LEU A 354 -15.91 0.20 -11.57
CA LEU A 354 -15.87 -0.85 -10.57
C LEU A 354 -17.17 -1.64 -10.67
N VAL A 355 -17.04 -2.90 -11.01
CA VAL A 355 -18.13 -3.87 -11.05
C VAL A 355 -18.11 -4.65 -9.75
N THR A 356 -19.24 -4.67 -9.04
CA THR A 356 -19.48 -5.61 -7.95
C THR A 356 -20.29 -6.79 -8.47
N GLY A 357 -20.04 -7.99 -7.96
CA GLY A 357 -20.73 -9.20 -8.40
C GLY A 357 -20.99 -10.17 -7.25
N THR A 358 -22.03 -10.99 -7.42
CA THR A 358 -22.31 -12.13 -6.55
C THR A 358 -21.87 -13.41 -7.25
N ILE A 359 -21.05 -14.21 -6.58
CA ILE A 359 -20.55 -15.48 -7.11
C ILE A 359 -21.69 -16.51 -7.02
N LEU A 360 -22.09 -17.06 -8.17
CA LEU A 360 -23.14 -18.06 -8.31
C LEU A 360 -22.56 -19.48 -8.30
N LYS A 361 -21.45 -19.69 -9.01
CA LYS A 361 -20.73 -20.97 -9.08
C LYS A 361 -19.23 -20.72 -8.96
N LYS A 362 -18.54 -21.70 -8.40
CA LYS A 362 -17.12 -21.66 -8.14
C LYS A 362 -16.54 -23.07 -8.25
N ASP A 363 -15.32 -23.16 -8.76
CA ASP A 363 -14.57 -24.41 -8.81
C ASP A 363 -13.86 -24.73 -7.48
N HIS A 364 -13.13 -25.85 -7.46
CA HIS A 364 -12.37 -26.26 -6.27
C HIS A 364 -11.17 -25.34 -6.00
N TYR A 365 -10.58 -24.72 -7.01
CA TYR A 365 -9.47 -23.78 -6.86
C TYR A 365 -9.91 -22.51 -6.12
N TRP A 366 -11.09 -21.97 -6.44
CA TRP A 366 -11.66 -20.83 -5.72
C TRP A 366 -11.92 -21.15 -4.24
N ASN A 367 -12.37 -22.37 -3.95
CA ASN A 367 -12.58 -22.79 -2.56
C ASN A 367 -11.26 -22.84 -1.78
N ARG A 368 -10.21 -23.41 -2.37
CA ARG A 368 -8.86 -23.40 -1.77
C ARG A 368 -8.32 -21.99 -1.59
N TYR A 369 -8.59 -21.10 -2.55
CA TYR A 369 -8.18 -19.70 -2.46
C TYR A 369 -8.87 -18.96 -1.32
N ASN A 370 -10.19 -19.11 -1.15
CA ASN A 370 -10.88 -18.51 -0.01
C ASN A 370 -10.39 -19.06 1.33
N GLN A 371 -10.14 -20.37 1.42
CA GLN A 371 -9.56 -20.97 2.64
C GLN A 371 -8.18 -20.40 2.95
N PHE A 372 -7.35 -20.19 1.92
CA PHE A 372 -6.06 -19.54 2.06
C PHE A 372 -6.19 -18.08 2.52
N LEU A 373 -7.12 -17.32 1.94
CA LEU A 373 -7.37 -15.94 2.38
C LEU A 373 -7.90 -15.94 3.83
N ASP A 374 -8.80 -16.84 4.19
CA ASP A 374 -9.25 -16.96 5.58
C ASP A 374 -8.08 -17.30 6.53
N SER A 375 -7.12 -18.15 6.12
CA SER A 375 -5.98 -18.53 6.97
C SER A 375 -4.88 -17.48 7.06
N GLN A 376 -4.56 -16.78 5.97
CA GLN A 376 -3.59 -15.67 5.97
C GLN A 376 -4.06 -14.51 6.85
N TYR A 377 -5.37 -14.30 6.89
CA TYR A 377 -5.99 -13.23 7.65
C TYR A 377 -6.57 -13.71 8.98
N GLN A 378 -6.34 -14.96 9.38
CA GLN A 378 -6.49 -15.37 10.77
C GLN A 378 -5.22 -14.94 11.49
N LEU A 379 -5.32 -13.91 12.33
CA LEU A 379 -4.24 -13.49 13.23
C LEU A 379 -3.94 -14.68 14.14
N THR A 380 -2.97 -15.50 13.76
CA THR A 380 -2.43 -16.51 14.65
C THR A 380 -1.70 -15.74 15.74
N ARG A 381 -2.18 -15.84 16.98
CA ARG A 381 -1.42 -15.42 18.15
C ARG A 381 -0.06 -16.13 18.04
N ALA A 382 1.00 -15.35 17.94
CA ALA A 382 2.36 -15.87 17.97
C ALA A 382 2.64 -16.52 19.32
#